data_AF-C5YFH4-F1
#
_entry.id   AF-C5YFH4-F1
#
_cell.length_a   1.000
_cell.length_b   1.000
_cell.length_c   1.000
_cell.angle_alpha   90.00
_cell.angle_beta   90.00
_cell.angle_gamma   90.00
#
_symmetry.space_group_name_H-M   'P 1'
#
loop_
_entity.id
_entity.type
_entity.pdbx_description
1 polymer ?
#
loop_
_entity_poly.entity_id
_entity_poly.type
_entity_poly.pdbx_seq_one_letter_code
_entity_poly.pdbx_strand_id
1 'polypeptide(L)'
;MAAARAHLLAFLSVLTTMVVALSSAAAGGGRMTDQLDILWGPTQLLNGSNGDDQTIGLSLDRVMGSGFRSKTSYLFARIDIDIKLVPGNSAGTVTTVYLMSEKQWKTHDEIDLEFLGNLTGEPYTLHTNIFANGSGGREVQYRLWFDPTLDFHTYSIIWNSDEILILVDNKAIRRFRNHWNAGVPFPVYQPMRLNGVLWDADDWATQGGRVKTDWTQAPFTAYFRNYRATGCEPSGFASWVCGQQGAAPGGGGDWFDGGAAGGLDDMKQQEQLREAQDRYMIYNYCTDTKRFPGGFPTECGLA
;
A
#
# COMPACT_ATOMS: atom_id res chain seq x y z
N MET A 1 28.44 7.86 80.40
CA MET A 1 27.07 8.38 80.54
C MET A 1 26.54 8.75 79.17
N ALA A 2 25.41 8.16 78.79
CA ALA A 2 24.39 8.60 77.83
C ALA A 2 24.77 9.08 76.40
N ALA A 3 24.51 8.20 75.45
CA ALA A 3 23.62 8.34 74.26
C ALA A 3 23.62 9.64 73.41
N ALA A 4 23.97 9.48 72.12
CA ALA A 4 23.21 10.00 70.95
C ALA A 4 23.78 9.37 69.65
N ARG A 5 23.35 8.15 69.30
CA ARG A 5 22.52 7.85 68.11
C ARG A 5 22.95 8.52 66.81
N ALA A 6 23.75 7.77 66.04
CA ALA A 6 23.93 7.93 64.60
C ALA A 6 22.67 7.47 63.86
N HIS A 7 22.06 8.34 63.04
CA HIS A 7 21.22 7.99 61.88
C HIS A 7 20.93 9.27 61.09
N LEU A 8 21.52 9.41 59.91
CA LEU A 8 20.79 9.94 58.74
C LEU A 8 21.49 9.46 57.46
N LEU A 9 21.10 8.25 57.05
CA LEU A 9 21.22 7.79 55.68
C LEU A 9 20.11 8.45 54.84
N ALA A 10 20.36 8.48 53.54
CA ALA A 10 19.43 8.72 52.44
C ALA A 10 19.15 10.20 52.11
N PHE A 11 19.77 10.67 51.02
CA PHE A 11 19.03 11.08 49.83
C PHE A 11 19.90 10.81 48.60
N LEU A 12 19.90 9.53 48.17
CA LEU A 12 20.12 9.18 46.77
C LEU A 12 18.88 9.68 46.02
N SER A 13 18.99 10.76 45.25
CA SER A 13 18.06 11.03 44.16
C SER A 13 18.76 10.67 42.85
N VAL A 14 18.95 9.36 42.64
CA VAL A 14 19.18 8.83 41.31
C VAL A 14 17.85 9.03 40.57
N LEU A 15 17.80 10.07 39.75
CA LEU A 15 16.72 10.27 38.80
C LEU A 15 16.90 9.24 37.69
N THR A 16 16.46 8.00 37.95
CA THR A 16 16.23 7.00 36.91
C THR A 16 15.06 7.51 36.07
N THR A 17 15.38 8.18 34.95
CA THR A 17 14.44 8.34 33.86
C THR A 17 14.11 6.94 33.33
N MET A 18 13.03 6.34 33.85
CA MET A 18 12.35 5.25 33.15
C MET A 18 11.84 5.83 31.84
N VAL A 19 12.60 5.64 30.76
CA VAL A 19 12.05 5.64 29.42
C VAL A 19 11.14 4.42 29.39
N VAL A 20 9.86 4.62 29.71
CA VAL A 20 8.82 3.67 29.32
C VAL A 20 8.78 3.76 27.81
N ALA A 21 9.53 2.88 27.15
CA ALA A 21 9.23 2.54 25.78
C ALA A 21 7.79 2.02 25.81
N LEU A 22 6.83 2.83 25.34
CA LEU A 22 5.57 2.29 24.90
C LEU A 22 5.90 1.42 23.69
N SER A 23 6.26 0.16 23.94
CA SER A 23 6.07 -0.90 22.98
C SER A 23 4.57 -0.90 22.72
N SER A 24 4.17 -0.28 21.62
CA SER A 24 2.91 -0.59 20.98
C SER A 24 2.99 -2.08 20.74
N ALA A 25 2.30 -2.88 21.56
CA ALA A 25 2.03 -4.24 21.18
C ALA A 25 1.32 -4.12 19.84
N ALA A 26 2.03 -4.45 18.75
CA ALA A 26 1.41 -4.62 17.47
C ALA A 26 0.28 -5.62 17.75
N ALA A 27 -0.98 -5.17 17.69
CA ALA A 27 -2.10 -6.07 17.68
C ALA A 27 -1.80 -7.04 16.54
N GLY A 28 -1.50 -8.29 16.91
CA GLY A 28 -0.81 -9.24 16.04
C GLY A 28 -1.60 -9.41 14.76
N GLY A 29 -1.08 -8.88 13.65
CA GLY A 29 -1.50 -9.33 12.34
C GLY A 29 -1.23 -10.82 12.31
N GLY A 30 -2.27 -11.63 12.15
CA GLY A 30 -2.11 -13.08 12.02
C GLY A 30 -1.14 -13.42 10.89
N ARG A 31 -0.66 -14.66 10.85
CA ARG A 31 0.33 -15.09 9.85
C ARG A 31 -0.15 -14.77 8.43
N MET A 32 0.76 -14.44 7.52
CA MET A 32 0.43 -14.14 6.12
C MET A 32 -0.44 -15.23 5.50
N THR A 33 -0.14 -16.51 5.77
CA THR A 33 -0.90 -17.66 5.25
C THR A 33 -2.30 -17.81 5.83
N ASP A 34 -2.58 -17.21 6.99
CA ASP A 34 -3.92 -17.22 7.56
C ASP A 34 -4.84 -16.25 6.80
N GLN A 35 -4.28 -15.19 6.23
CA GLN A 35 -5.01 -14.09 5.59
C GLN A 35 -5.01 -14.12 4.05
N LEU A 36 -4.05 -14.85 3.43
CA LEU A 36 -3.84 -14.84 1.98
C LEU A 36 -4.00 -16.25 1.37
N ASP A 37 -4.51 -16.31 0.15
CA ASP A 37 -4.51 -17.49 -0.71
C ASP A 37 -3.42 -17.32 -1.79
N ILE A 38 -2.59 -18.35 -2.00
CA ILE A 38 -1.71 -18.41 -3.16
C ILE A 38 -2.56 -18.78 -4.38
N LEU A 39 -2.50 -17.98 -5.43
CA LEU A 39 -3.32 -18.16 -6.62
C LEU A 39 -2.64 -19.06 -7.65
N TRP A 40 -1.39 -18.73 -8.01
CA TRP A 40 -0.60 -19.50 -8.98
C TRP A 40 0.90 -19.22 -8.82
N GLY A 41 1.68 -20.07 -9.49
CA GLY A 41 3.10 -19.88 -9.73
C GLY A 41 4.02 -20.18 -8.54
N PRO A 42 5.34 -20.20 -8.78
CA PRO A 42 6.33 -20.52 -7.75
C PRO A 42 6.29 -19.48 -6.63
N THR A 43 6.10 -19.94 -5.40
CA THR A 43 6.02 -19.09 -4.21
C THR A 43 6.88 -19.66 -3.09
N GLN A 44 7.71 -18.82 -2.49
CA GLN A 44 8.52 -19.16 -1.33
C GLN A 44 7.79 -18.73 -0.06
N LEU A 45 7.77 -19.58 0.96
CA LEU A 45 7.33 -19.21 2.31
C LEU A 45 8.53 -19.28 3.25
N LEU A 46 8.97 -18.13 3.72
CA LEU A 46 10.07 -18.01 4.68
C LEU A 46 9.47 -17.74 6.06
N ASN A 47 9.80 -18.58 7.03
CA ASN A 47 9.36 -18.42 8.42
C ASN A 47 10.50 -17.81 9.24
N GLY A 48 10.20 -16.79 10.02
CA GLY A 48 11.09 -16.27 11.05
C GLY A 48 11.23 -17.23 12.23
N SER A 49 12.13 -16.89 13.15
CA SER A 49 12.55 -17.74 14.28
C SER A 49 11.41 -18.29 15.12
N ASN A 50 10.31 -17.53 15.24
CA ASN A 50 9.15 -17.86 16.07
C ASN A 50 7.96 -18.41 15.26
N GLY A 51 8.10 -18.57 13.93
CA GLY A 51 7.04 -19.11 13.05
C GLY A 51 5.89 -18.14 12.72
N ASP A 52 5.69 -17.11 13.53
CA ASP A 52 4.63 -16.10 13.32
C ASP A 52 5.04 -15.03 12.29
N ASP A 53 6.33 -14.76 12.17
CA ASP A 53 6.89 -13.84 11.17
C ASP A 53 7.02 -14.54 9.82
N GLN A 54 5.97 -14.48 9.00
CA GLN A 54 5.99 -15.06 7.66
C GLN A 54 6.32 -14.04 6.57
N THR A 55 7.20 -14.42 5.66
CA THR A 55 7.50 -13.68 4.42
C THR A 55 7.15 -14.56 3.22
N ILE A 56 6.37 -14.02 2.30
CA ILE A 56 6.02 -14.64 1.03
C ILE A 56 6.96 -14.07 -0.05
N GLY A 57 7.66 -14.93 -0.78
CA GLY A 57 8.46 -14.56 -1.95
C GLY A 57 7.75 -14.97 -3.24
N LEU A 58 7.30 -13.99 -4.03
CA LEU A 58 6.79 -14.25 -5.39
C LEU A 58 7.96 -14.29 -6.37
N SER A 59 7.92 -15.24 -7.30
CA SER A 59 9.00 -15.50 -8.26
C SER A 59 8.48 -15.38 -9.69
N LEU A 60 9.34 -14.90 -10.58
CA LEU A 60 9.09 -14.80 -12.01
C LEU A 60 10.25 -15.40 -12.80
N ASP A 61 9.91 -16.30 -13.70
CA ASP A 61 10.80 -16.83 -14.72
C ASP A 61 10.11 -16.80 -16.10
N ARG A 62 10.80 -17.32 -17.12
CA ARG A 62 10.32 -17.29 -18.51
C ARG A 62 9.06 -18.12 -18.74
N VAL A 63 8.68 -18.98 -17.80
CA VAL A 63 7.50 -19.84 -17.89
C VAL A 63 6.30 -19.12 -17.27
N MET A 64 6.44 -18.58 -16.06
CA MET A 64 5.33 -17.90 -15.38
C MET A 64 5.81 -16.96 -14.26
N GLY A 65 4.95 -15.98 -13.95
CA GLY A 65 4.99 -15.26 -12.68
C GLY A 65 4.26 -16.01 -11.56
N SER A 66 4.09 -15.36 -10.42
CA SER A 66 3.28 -15.86 -9.31
C SER A 66 2.47 -14.77 -8.64
N GLY A 67 1.44 -15.18 -7.91
CA GLY A 67 0.54 -14.25 -7.25
C GLY A 67 -0.25 -14.84 -6.09
N PHE A 68 -0.70 -13.95 -5.20
CA PHE A 68 -1.59 -14.25 -4.09
C PHE A 68 -2.76 -13.25 -4.06
N ARG A 69 -3.78 -13.56 -3.27
CA ARG A 69 -4.85 -12.61 -2.91
C ARG A 69 -5.23 -12.68 -1.44
N SER A 70 -5.86 -11.63 -0.92
CA SER A 70 -6.53 -11.69 0.38
C SER A 70 -7.71 -12.63 0.35
N LYS A 71 -7.92 -13.38 1.45
CA LYS A 71 -9.11 -14.21 1.70
C LYS A 71 -10.36 -13.39 2.01
N THR A 72 -10.15 -12.18 2.51
CA THR A 72 -11.21 -11.22 2.80
C THR A 72 -11.31 -10.18 1.68
N SER A 73 -12.54 -9.82 1.32
CA SER A 73 -12.85 -8.64 0.52
C SER A 73 -13.31 -7.51 1.44
N TYR A 74 -12.89 -6.28 1.16
CA TYR A 74 -13.24 -5.11 1.96
C TYR A 74 -14.00 -4.10 1.12
N LEU A 75 -14.96 -3.40 1.72
CA LEU A 75 -15.51 -2.15 1.16
C LEU A 75 -15.11 -1.03 2.11
N PHE A 76 -14.13 -0.23 1.68
CA PHE A 76 -13.34 0.65 2.53
C PHE A 76 -12.42 -0.10 3.50
N ALA A 77 -11.14 0.27 3.47
CA ALA A 77 -10.10 -0.34 4.29
C ALA A 77 -8.86 0.53 4.34
N ARG A 78 -8.08 0.37 5.41
CA ARG A 78 -6.65 0.60 5.39
C ARG A 78 -5.97 -0.74 5.17
N ILE A 79 -5.16 -0.81 4.13
CA ILE A 79 -4.29 -1.94 3.83
C ILE A 79 -2.86 -1.47 3.99
N ASP A 80 -2.08 -2.16 4.80
CA ASP A 80 -0.63 -1.98 4.92
C ASP A 80 0.05 -3.30 4.50
N ILE A 81 1.11 -3.20 3.69
CA ILE A 81 1.95 -4.35 3.35
C ILE A 81 3.41 -3.91 3.21
N ASP A 82 4.31 -4.73 3.75
CA ASP A 82 5.74 -4.48 3.61
C ASP A 82 6.26 -5.21 2.37
N ILE A 83 6.95 -4.49 1.49
CA ILE A 83 7.46 -5.03 0.23
C ILE A 83 8.96 -4.74 0.14
N LYS A 84 9.72 -5.75 -0.30
CA LYS A 84 11.10 -5.61 -0.76
C LYS A 84 11.20 -6.09 -2.20
N LEU A 85 11.65 -5.21 -3.09
CA LEU A 85 11.61 -5.42 -4.54
C LEU A 85 12.78 -6.26 -5.06
N VAL A 86 12.68 -6.65 -6.33
CA VAL A 86 13.68 -7.46 -7.04
C VAL A 86 15.01 -6.67 -7.12
N PRO A 87 16.13 -7.21 -6.59
CA PRO A 87 17.42 -6.53 -6.66
C PRO A 87 18.08 -6.69 -8.04
N GLY A 88 19.12 -5.90 -8.30
CA GLY A 88 19.93 -6.03 -9.51
C GLY A 88 19.21 -5.56 -10.77
N ASN A 89 19.33 -6.31 -11.86
CA ASN A 89 18.63 -6.00 -13.11
C ASN A 89 17.22 -6.59 -13.05
N SER A 90 16.23 -5.72 -12.93
CA SER A 90 14.81 -6.06 -12.88
C SER A 90 14.01 -5.47 -14.04
N ALA A 91 14.70 -4.99 -15.09
CA ALA A 91 14.06 -4.42 -16.26
C ALA A 91 13.02 -5.38 -16.85
N GLY A 92 11.90 -4.83 -17.32
CA GLY A 92 10.74 -5.54 -17.85
C GLY A 92 9.82 -6.18 -16.79
N THR A 93 10.28 -6.36 -15.56
CA THR A 93 9.46 -6.92 -14.46
C THR A 93 8.59 -5.84 -13.80
N VAL A 94 7.41 -6.27 -13.34
CA VAL A 94 6.51 -5.46 -12.50
C VAL A 94 6.11 -6.27 -11.27
N THR A 95 6.45 -5.75 -10.09
CA THR A 95 5.84 -6.19 -8.84
C THR A 95 4.60 -5.34 -8.62
N THR A 96 3.43 -5.95 -8.45
CA THR A 96 2.17 -5.23 -8.23
C THR A 96 1.56 -5.61 -6.89
N VAL A 97 1.05 -4.61 -6.18
CA VAL A 97 0.02 -4.79 -5.14
C VAL A 97 -1.16 -3.90 -5.51
N TYR A 98 -2.34 -4.49 -5.58
CA TYR A 98 -3.53 -3.77 -6.02
C TYR A 98 -4.78 -4.27 -5.31
N LEU A 99 -5.73 -3.36 -5.08
CA LEU A 99 -7.10 -3.71 -4.70
C LEU A 99 -7.92 -3.83 -5.98
N MET A 100 -8.70 -4.90 -6.15
CA MET A 100 -9.60 -5.05 -7.30
C MET A 100 -10.94 -5.65 -6.89
N SER A 101 -12.03 -5.16 -7.48
CA SER A 101 -13.35 -5.76 -7.33
C SER A 101 -13.49 -7.03 -8.18
N GLU A 102 -14.17 -8.05 -7.65
CA GLU A 102 -14.46 -9.29 -8.38
C GLU A 102 -15.66 -9.10 -9.34
N LYS A 103 -15.58 -8.09 -10.22
CA LYS A 103 -16.55 -7.78 -11.29
C LYS A 103 -15.96 -7.99 -12.67
N GLN A 104 -16.80 -7.80 -13.69
CA GLN A 104 -16.36 -7.84 -15.08
C GLN A 104 -15.37 -6.71 -15.35
N TRP A 105 -14.38 -6.98 -16.21
CA TRP A 105 -13.34 -6.02 -16.60
C TRP A 105 -13.88 -4.65 -17.02
N LYS A 106 -15.07 -4.56 -17.63
CA LYS A 106 -15.63 -3.27 -18.08
C LYS A 106 -16.21 -2.39 -16.97
N THR A 107 -16.40 -2.92 -15.77
CA THR A 107 -17.07 -2.23 -14.66
C THR A 107 -16.36 -2.44 -13.33
N HIS A 108 -15.13 -2.94 -13.33
CA HIS A 108 -14.38 -3.19 -12.10
C HIS A 108 -13.93 -1.87 -11.47
N ASP A 109 -13.68 -1.93 -10.17
CA ASP A 109 -12.97 -0.91 -9.41
C ASP A 109 -11.58 -1.46 -9.09
N GLU A 110 -10.55 -0.62 -9.15
CA GLU A 110 -9.17 -1.03 -8.88
C GLU A 110 -8.30 0.14 -8.37
N ILE A 111 -7.36 -0.16 -7.47
CA ILE A 111 -6.37 0.79 -6.93
C ILE A 111 -5.00 0.12 -6.99
N ASP A 112 -4.10 0.68 -7.80
CA ASP A 112 -2.84 0.04 -8.18
C ASP A 112 -1.62 0.68 -7.54
N LEU A 113 -0.72 -0.15 -7.02
CA LEU A 113 0.69 0.16 -6.81
C LEU A 113 1.54 -0.82 -7.61
N GLU A 114 2.13 -0.34 -8.70
CA GLU A 114 2.96 -1.10 -9.62
C GLU A 114 4.41 -0.61 -9.55
N PHE A 115 5.33 -1.50 -9.20
CA PHE A 115 6.75 -1.18 -9.10
C PHE A 115 7.46 -1.64 -10.36
N LEU A 116 7.76 -0.67 -11.23
CA LEU A 116 8.38 -0.93 -12.52
C LEU A 116 9.89 -1.09 -12.33
N GLY A 117 10.38 -2.30 -12.63
CA GLY A 117 11.79 -2.63 -12.54
C GLY A 117 12.65 -1.89 -13.57
N ASN A 118 13.96 -1.92 -13.36
CA ASN A 118 14.91 -1.19 -14.19
C ASN A 118 16.27 -1.91 -14.26
N LEU A 119 17.17 -1.39 -15.08
CA LEU A 119 18.55 -1.89 -15.15
C LEU A 119 19.26 -1.71 -13.80
N THR A 120 20.26 -2.55 -13.53
CA THR A 120 21.11 -2.43 -12.34
C THR A 120 21.65 -1.01 -12.21
N GLY A 121 21.45 -0.39 -11.03
CA GLY A 121 21.91 0.96 -10.73
C GLY A 121 20.96 2.08 -11.18
N GLU A 122 19.93 1.78 -11.96
CA GLU A 122 18.89 2.72 -12.33
C GLU A 122 17.71 2.65 -11.34
N PRO A 123 17.05 3.77 -11.02
CA PRO A 123 16.00 3.78 -10.02
C PRO A 123 14.74 3.02 -10.48
N TYR A 124 14.05 2.42 -9.52
CA TYR A 124 12.68 1.94 -9.68
C TYR A 124 11.70 3.10 -9.93
N THR A 125 10.53 2.77 -10.47
CA THR A 125 9.38 3.69 -10.54
C THR A 125 8.21 3.06 -9.81
N LEU A 126 7.63 3.80 -8.85
CA LEU A 126 6.31 3.48 -8.31
C LEU A 126 5.25 4.12 -9.20
N HIS A 127 4.52 3.29 -9.93
CA HIS A 127 3.40 3.66 -10.77
C HIS A 127 2.10 3.41 -10.00
N THR A 128 1.22 4.40 -9.94
CA THR A 128 -0.07 4.28 -9.27
C THR A 128 -1.20 4.56 -10.24
N ASN A 129 -2.31 3.84 -10.14
CA ASN A 129 -3.48 4.03 -10.99
C ASN A 129 -4.77 3.79 -10.18
N ILE A 130 -5.89 4.31 -10.68
CA ILE A 130 -7.19 4.18 -10.02
C ILE A 130 -8.26 3.97 -11.10
N PHE A 131 -8.90 2.81 -11.07
CA PHE A 131 -10.08 2.50 -11.85
C PHE A 131 -11.33 2.60 -10.99
N ALA A 132 -12.36 3.20 -11.57
CA ALA A 132 -13.69 3.23 -11.00
C ALA A 132 -14.72 2.99 -12.10
N ASN A 133 -15.54 1.96 -11.93
CA ASN A 133 -16.51 1.47 -12.91
C ASN A 133 -15.88 1.26 -14.31
N GLY A 134 -14.71 0.63 -14.34
CA GLY A 134 -13.93 0.34 -15.56
C GLY A 134 -13.23 1.53 -16.20
N SER A 135 -13.43 2.75 -15.68
CA SER A 135 -12.69 3.93 -16.11
C SER A 135 -11.42 4.07 -15.29
N GLY A 136 -10.26 3.85 -15.91
CA GLY A 136 -8.95 4.13 -15.32
C GLY A 136 -8.26 5.31 -16.01
N GLY A 137 -6.97 5.14 -16.31
CA GLY A 137 -6.17 6.15 -17.00
C GLY A 137 -5.76 7.33 -16.12
N ARG A 138 -5.59 7.04 -14.82
CA ARG A 138 -5.23 8.00 -13.78
C ARG A 138 -3.84 7.74 -13.25
N GLU A 139 -2.91 7.49 -14.15
CA GLU A 139 -1.55 7.08 -13.81
C GLU A 139 -0.78 8.27 -13.20
N VAL A 140 -0.10 8.02 -12.09
CA VAL A 140 0.88 8.96 -11.51
C VAL A 140 2.09 8.15 -11.09
N GLN A 141 3.29 8.61 -11.48
CA GLN A 141 4.53 7.88 -11.25
C GLN A 141 5.48 8.67 -10.35
N TYR A 142 6.18 7.96 -9.47
CA TYR A 142 7.14 8.50 -8.52
C TYR A 142 8.46 7.75 -8.54
N ARG A 143 9.56 8.46 -8.27
CA ARG A 143 10.79 7.87 -7.74
C ARG A 143 10.69 7.73 -6.23
N LEU A 144 11.36 6.76 -5.65
CA LEU A 144 11.43 6.59 -4.20
C LEU A 144 12.69 7.29 -3.66
N TRP A 145 12.62 7.79 -2.42
CA TRP A 145 13.74 8.45 -1.72
C TRP A 145 14.69 7.46 -1.03
N PHE A 146 14.58 6.19 -1.37
CA PHE A 146 15.38 5.06 -0.88
C PHE A 146 15.50 4.01 -1.99
N ASP A 147 16.39 3.05 -1.81
CA ASP A 147 16.48 1.87 -2.67
C ASP A 147 15.52 0.79 -2.15
N PRO A 148 14.40 0.51 -2.85
CA PRO A 148 13.36 -0.41 -2.39
C PRO A 148 13.76 -1.89 -2.47
N THR A 149 14.98 -2.19 -2.94
CA THR A 149 15.51 -3.56 -3.06
C THR A 149 16.33 -3.99 -1.85
N LEU A 150 16.80 -3.04 -1.03
CA LEU A 150 17.71 -3.29 0.08
C LEU A 150 17.01 -3.71 1.37
N ASP A 151 15.85 -3.12 1.66
CA ASP A 151 15.05 -3.44 2.83
C ASP A 151 13.55 -3.40 2.52
N PHE A 152 12.74 -3.90 3.45
CA PHE A 152 11.30 -3.79 3.39
C PHE A 152 10.84 -2.38 3.72
N HIS A 153 9.93 -1.87 2.91
CA HIS A 153 9.22 -0.61 3.14
C HIS A 153 7.72 -0.85 3.18
N THR A 154 7.00 -0.07 3.98
CA THR A 154 5.55 -0.21 4.12
C THR A 154 4.85 0.62 3.05
N TYR A 155 3.99 -0.04 2.29
CA TYR A 155 3.11 0.59 1.31
C TYR A 155 1.68 0.48 1.79
N SER A 156 0.96 1.60 1.80
CA SER A 156 -0.38 1.66 2.35
C SER A 156 -1.39 2.21 1.35
N ILE A 157 -2.56 1.59 1.30
CA ILE A 157 -3.77 2.13 0.66
C ILE A 157 -4.77 2.40 1.77
N ILE A 158 -5.17 3.66 1.94
CA ILE A 158 -6.31 4.04 2.78
C ILE A 158 -7.44 4.43 1.83
N TRP A 159 -8.55 3.72 1.91
CA TRP A 159 -9.71 3.91 1.06
C TRP A 159 -10.95 4.00 1.93
N ASN A 160 -11.65 5.13 1.87
CA ASN A 160 -12.94 5.35 2.52
C ASN A 160 -13.93 6.00 1.54
N SER A 161 -15.09 6.44 2.04
CA SER A 161 -16.11 7.07 1.21
C SER A 161 -15.70 8.45 0.65
N ASP A 162 -14.71 9.12 1.25
CA ASP A 162 -14.30 10.48 0.89
C ASP A 162 -13.09 10.52 -0.03
N GLU A 163 -12.13 9.59 0.15
CA GLU A 163 -10.88 9.60 -0.60
C GLU A 163 -10.15 8.25 -0.63
N ILE A 164 -9.19 8.18 -1.56
CA ILE A 164 -8.12 7.19 -1.59
C ILE A 164 -6.81 7.93 -1.29
N LEU A 165 -6.09 7.50 -0.27
CA LEU A 165 -4.77 7.99 0.09
C LEU A 165 -3.74 6.85 -0.03
N ILE A 166 -2.68 7.09 -0.79
CA ILE A 166 -1.55 6.16 -0.93
C ILE A 166 -0.36 6.70 -0.15
N LEU A 167 0.25 5.83 0.67
CA LEU A 167 1.38 6.17 1.50
C LEU A 167 2.56 5.23 1.26
N VAL A 168 3.77 5.76 1.44
CA VAL A 168 5.02 5.01 1.51
C VAL A 168 5.69 5.38 2.84
N ASP A 169 5.94 4.40 3.70
CA ASP A 169 6.46 4.59 5.06
C ASP A 169 5.72 5.68 5.86
N ASN A 170 4.38 5.66 5.81
CA ASN A 170 3.49 6.67 6.42
C ASN A 170 3.63 8.11 5.85
N LYS A 171 4.32 8.30 4.73
CA LYS A 171 4.30 9.56 3.98
C LYS A 171 3.24 9.50 2.89
N ALA A 172 2.27 10.40 2.94
CA ALA A 172 1.28 10.54 1.87
C ALA A 172 1.95 10.97 0.56
N ILE A 173 1.76 10.19 -0.51
CA ILE A 173 2.30 10.50 -1.84
C ILE A 173 1.22 10.84 -2.86
N ARG A 174 0.01 10.30 -2.71
CA ARG A 174 -1.10 10.54 -3.62
C ARG A 174 -2.41 10.55 -2.87
N ARG A 175 -3.26 11.53 -3.19
CA ARG A 175 -4.64 11.66 -2.72
C ARG A 175 -5.57 11.71 -3.93
N PHE A 176 -6.66 10.97 -3.88
CA PHE A 176 -7.73 10.99 -4.89
C PHE A 176 -9.06 11.13 -4.17
N ARG A 177 -9.70 12.30 -4.30
CA ARG A 177 -10.93 12.62 -3.60
C ARG A 177 -12.15 12.12 -4.36
N ASN A 178 -13.18 11.76 -3.59
CA ASN A 178 -14.47 11.41 -4.12
C ASN A 178 -15.19 12.66 -4.62
N HIS A 179 -15.20 12.83 -5.94
CA HIS A 179 -15.95 13.87 -6.62
C HIS A 179 -17.16 13.32 -7.38
N TRP A 180 -17.83 12.32 -6.80
CA TRP A 180 -19.03 11.70 -7.39
C TRP A 180 -20.10 12.72 -7.79
N ASN A 181 -20.31 13.75 -6.97
CA ASN A 181 -21.27 14.83 -7.26
C ASN A 181 -20.89 15.69 -8.48
N ALA A 182 -19.63 15.66 -8.90
CA ALA A 182 -19.13 16.29 -10.13
C ALA A 182 -19.06 15.31 -11.32
N GLY A 183 -19.60 14.10 -11.17
CA GLY A 183 -19.63 13.07 -12.20
C GLY A 183 -18.33 12.27 -12.35
N VAL A 184 -17.38 12.41 -11.41
CA VAL A 184 -16.15 11.60 -11.39
C VAL A 184 -16.45 10.26 -10.70
N PRO A 185 -16.30 9.11 -11.38
CA PRO A 185 -16.52 7.81 -10.76
C PRO A 185 -15.53 7.57 -9.60
N PHE A 186 -16.02 6.97 -8.52
CA PHE A 186 -15.23 6.61 -7.35
C PHE A 186 -15.67 5.23 -6.83
N PRO A 187 -14.76 4.39 -6.33
CA PRO A 187 -15.10 3.06 -5.82
C PRO A 187 -15.80 3.16 -4.46
N VAL A 188 -17.14 3.20 -4.44
CA VAL A 188 -17.94 3.28 -3.21
C VAL A 188 -18.90 2.10 -2.99
N TYR A 189 -19.04 1.18 -3.94
CA TYR A 189 -20.06 0.12 -3.88
C TYR A 189 -19.53 -1.30 -4.07
N GLN A 190 -18.31 -1.45 -4.59
CA GLN A 190 -17.77 -2.76 -4.95
C GLN A 190 -16.68 -3.17 -3.95
N PRO A 191 -16.91 -4.23 -3.15
CA PRO A 191 -15.85 -4.77 -2.30
C PRO A 191 -14.66 -5.23 -3.15
N MET A 192 -13.46 -4.94 -2.67
CA MET A 192 -12.21 -5.28 -3.34
C MET A 192 -11.36 -6.23 -2.50
N ARG A 193 -10.61 -7.10 -3.18
CA ARG A 193 -9.56 -7.93 -2.56
C ARG A 193 -8.20 -7.34 -2.86
N LEU A 194 -7.27 -7.50 -1.92
CA LEU A 194 -5.86 -7.26 -2.21
C LEU A 194 -5.34 -8.41 -3.08
N ASN A 195 -4.57 -8.08 -4.10
CA ASN A 195 -3.80 -9.01 -4.88
C ASN A 195 -2.33 -8.57 -4.87
N GLY A 196 -1.41 -9.54 -4.85
CA GLY A 196 0.01 -9.32 -5.02
C GLY A 196 0.52 -10.20 -6.14
N VAL A 197 1.21 -9.64 -7.13
CA VAL A 197 1.65 -10.36 -8.34
C VAL A 197 3.06 -9.90 -8.72
N LEU A 198 3.89 -10.82 -9.20
CA LEU A 198 5.14 -10.50 -9.92
C LEU A 198 5.03 -11.05 -11.35
N TRP A 199 5.17 -10.17 -12.34
CA TRP A 199 4.93 -10.51 -13.74
C TRP A 199 5.82 -9.74 -14.71
N ASP A 200 5.89 -10.23 -15.95
CA ASP A 200 6.61 -9.58 -17.05
C ASP A 200 5.67 -8.61 -17.79
N ALA A 201 6.13 -7.38 -17.98
CA ALA A 201 5.39 -6.34 -18.68
C ALA A 201 6.32 -5.61 -19.67
N ASP A 202 7.09 -6.41 -20.42
CA ASP A 202 8.15 -5.99 -21.34
C ASP A 202 7.73 -4.88 -22.31
N ASP A 203 6.47 -4.84 -22.70
CA ASP A 203 5.95 -3.89 -23.66
C ASP A 203 5.88 -2.45 -23.14
N TRP A 204 5.97 -2.23 -21.83
CA TRP A 204 5.81 -0.88 -21.28
C TRP A 204 6.59 -0.58 -19.99
N ALA A 205 6.92 -1.57 -19.15
CA ALA A 205 7.42 -1.34 -17.78
C ALA A 205 8.67 -0.47 -17.72
N THR A 206 9.74 -0.86 -18.42
CA THR A 206 11.02 -0.18 -18.29
C THR A 206 11.27 0.76 -19.46
N GLN A 207 11.30 2.05 -19.15
CA GLN A 207 11.54 3.13 -20.12
C GLN A 207 10.56 3.10 -21.30
N GLY A 208 9.26 2.90 -20.99
CA GLY A 208 8.21 2.78 -22.00
C GLY A 208 8.34 1.55 -22.87
N GLY A 209 8.86 0.44 -22.31
CA GLY A 209 9.03 -0.84 -23.00
C GLY A 209 10.28 -0.95 -23.88
N ARG A 210 11.16 0.05 -23.86
CA ARG A 210 12.41 0.05 -24.65
C ARG A 210 13.41 -0.99 -24.15
N VAL A 211 13.46 -1.21 -22.85
CA VAL A 211 14.37 -2.17 -22.21
C VAL A 211 13.56 -3.40 -21.81
N LYS A 212 14.02 -4.57 -22.26
CA LYS A 212 13.34 -5.86 -22.08
C LYS A 212 13.95 -6.68 -20.94
N THR A 213 13.18 -7.63 -20.43
CA THR A 213 13.57 -8.59 -19.42
C THR A 213 14.74 -9.44 -19.91
N ASP A 214 15.85 -9.38 -19.18
CA ASP A 214 16.97 -10.30 -19.37
C ASP A 214 16.70 -11.59 -18.60
N TRP A 215 16.07 -12.55 -19.28
CA TRP A 215 15.72 -13.85 -18.71
C TRP A 215 16.93 -14.68 -18.22
N THR A 216 18.17 -14.30 -18.55
CA THR A 216 19.36 -14.95 -17.97
C THR A 216 19.57 -14.61 -16.49
N GLN A 217 18.91 -13.55 -15.99
CA GLN A 217 18.90 -13.14 -14.58
C GLN A 217 17.79 -13.83 -13.76
N ALA A 218 16.91 -14.60 -14.40
CA ALA A 218 15.83 -15.28 -13.72
C ALA A 218 16.36 -16.39 -12.77
N PRO A 219 15.66 -16.71 -11.67
CA PRO A 219 14.37 -16.15 -11.28
C PRO A 219 14.48 -14.77 -10.62
N PHE A 220 13.56 -13.87 -10.97
CA PHE A 220 13.34 -12.63 -10.25
C PHE A 220 12.47 -12.92 -9.02
N THR A 221 12.78 -12.33 -7.86
CA THR A 221 11.99 -12.56 -6.63
C THR A 221 11.71 -11.25 -5.91
N ALA A 222 10.44 -11.02 -5.58
CA ALA A 222 9.99 -9.93 -4.71
C ALA A 222 9.38 -10.51 -3.42
N TYR A 223 9.62 -9.85 -2.29
CA TYR A 223 9.22 -10.35 -0.98
C TYR A 223 8.16 -9.47 -0.33
N PHE A 224 7.20 -10.12 0.33
CA PHE A 224 6.04 -9.51 0.98
C PHE A 224 5.92 -10.02 2.41
N ARG A 225 5.65 -9.14 3.36
CA ARG A 225 5.36 -9.50 4.75
C ARG A 225 4.43 -8.48 5.40
N ASN A 226 4.02 -8.77 6.64
CA ASN A 226 3.28 -7.83 7.49
C ASN A 226 1.99 -7.26 6.85
N TYR A 227 1.31 -8.06 6.02
CA TYR A 227 -0.02 -7.71 5.50
C TYR A 227 -0.98 -7.51 6.66
N ARG A 228 -1.53 -6.29 6.74
CA ARG A 228 -2.50 -5.87 7.74
C ARG A 228 -3.63 -5.16 7.02
N ALA A 229 -4.84 -5.56 7.33
CA ALA A 229 -6.04 -4.94 6.80
C ALA A 229 -6.98 -4.59 7.95
N THR A 230 -7.42 -3.35 8.01
CA THR A 230 -8.49 -2.89 8.88
C THR A 230 -9.54 -2.21 8.02
N GLY A 231 -10.71 -2.84 7.92
CA GLY A 231 -11.71 -2.43 6.94
C GLY A 231 -13.09 -2.95 7.29
N CYS A 232 -14.09 -2.49 6.56
CA CYS A 232 -15.40 -3.10 6.62
C CYS A 232 -15.40 -4.36 5.77
N GLU A 233 -15.62 -5.50 6.42
CA GLU A 233 -15.83 -6.80 5.77
C GLU A 233 -17.33 -6.96 5.50
N PRO A 234 -17.80 -6.81 4.26
CA PRO A 234 -19.22 -6.89 4.01
C PRO A 234 -19.70 -8.33 4.20
N SER A 235 -20.68 -8.54 5.06
CA SER A 235 -21.23 -9.88 5.32
C SER A 235 -22.30 -10.23 4.26
N GLY A 236 -22.06 -11.31 3.51
CA GLY A 236 -23.02 -11.86 2.55
C GLY A 236 -23.52 -10.85 1.50
N PHE A 237 -24.85 -10.70 1.39
CA PHE A 237 -25.52 -9.89 0.36
C PHE A 237 -25.54 -8.38 0.64
N ALA A 238 -24.91 -7.90 1.72
CA ALA A 238 -25.11 -6.54 2.21
C ALA A 238 -23.83 -5.69 2.14
N SER A 239 -23.29 -5.50 0.93
CA SER A 239 -22.21 -4.53 0.69
C SER A 239 -22.58 -3.11 1.12
N TRP A 240 -23.87 -2.77 1.13
CA TRP A 240 -24.40 -1.46 1.50
C TRP A 240 -24.32 -1.12 3.00
N VAL A 241 -23.87 -2.03 3.87
CA VAL A 241 -23.80 -1.81 5.33
C VAL A 241 -22.51 -1.09 5.76
N CYS A 242 -21.48 -1.09 4.91
CA CYS A 242 -20.24 -0.36 5.16
C CYS A 242 -20.47 1.14 4.94
N GLY A 243 -20.27 1.97 5.97
CA GLY A 243 -20.58 3.40 5.93
C GLY A 243 -22.00 3.78 6.39
N GLN A 244 -22.67 2.91 7.15
CA GLN A 244 -23.88 3.24 7.92
C GLN A 244 -23.57 3.08 9.41
N GLN A 245 -24.12 3.95 10.27
CA GLN A 245 -24.01 3.83 11.73
C GLN A 245 -24.41 2.42 12.18
N GLY A 246 -23.44 1.63 12.68
CA GLY A 246 -23.68 0.31 13.25
C GLY A 246 -23.00 -0.90 12.58
N ALA A 247 -21.93 -0.71 11.80
CA ALA A 247 -21.13 -1.83 11.30
C ALA A 247 -20.59 -2.70 12.46
N ALA A 248 -20.70 -4.03 12.27
CA ALA A 248 -20.44 -5.16 13.16
C ALA A 248 -19.60 -4.95 14.45
N PRO A 249 -19.96 -5.61 15.58
CA PRO A 249 -19.16 -5.56 16.80
C PRO A 249 -17.79 -6.19 16.57
N GLY A 250 -16.76 -5.35 16.42
CA GLY A 250 -15.36 -5.78 16.25
C GLY A 250 -14.59 -5.12 15.10
N GLY A 251 -15.24 -4.40 14.18
CA GLY A 251 -14.59 -3.65 13.11
C GLY A 251 -14.32 -2.20 13.53
N GLY A 252 -13.07 -1.77 13.55
CA GLY A 252 -12.66 -0.48 14.09
C GLY A 252 -13.23 0.75 13.36
N GLY A 253 -14.18 1.43 14.01
CA GLY A 253 -14.34 2.90 14.05
C GLY A 253 -14.99 3.60 12.84
N ASP A 254 -15.74 4.66 13.14
CA ASP A 254 -16.49 5.56 12.23
C ASP A 254 -15.66 6.24 11.10
N TRP A 255 -14.35 5.99 10.98
CA TRP A 255 -13.48 6.70 10.03
C TRP A 255 -13.76 6.35 8.55
N PHE A 256 -14.46 5.25 8.30
CA PHE A 256 -14.91 4.87 6.96
C PHE A 256 -16.06 5.75 6.44
N ASP A 257 -16.73 6.50 7.33
CA ASP A 257 -17.91 7.34 7.04
C ASP A 257 -17.64 8.80 7.45
N GLY A 258 -16.88 9.54 6.64
CA GLY A 258 -16.75 11.00 6.85
C GLY A 258 -15.63 11.46 7.79
N GLY A 259 -14.57 10.67 7.99
CA GLY A 259 -13.44 11.02 8.87
C GLY A 259 -12.10 11.13 8.12
N ALA A 260 -11.21 12.02 8.57
CA ALA A 260 -9.86 12.18 8.01
C ALA A 260 -9.15 10.83 7.90
N ALA A 261 -8.78 10.44 6.67
CA ALA A 261 -8.18 9.15 6.37
C ALA A 261 -7.00 8.86 7.31
N GLY A 262 -7.16 7.85 8.18
CA GLY A 262 -6.10 7.38 9.07
C GLY A 262 -5.80 8.24 10.30
N GLY A 263 -6.65 9.20 10.68
CA GLY A 263 -6.45 10.00 11.91
C GLY A 263 -5.18 10.85 11.91
N LEU A 264 -4.67 11.17 10.73
CA LEU A 264 -3.47 12.00 10.53
C LEU A 264 -3.86 13.48 10.43
N ASP A 265 -2.94 14.35 10.85
CA ASP A 265 -3.08 15.80 10.72
C ASP A 265 -3.11 16.22 9.24
N ASP A 266 -4.23 16.79 8.77
CA ASP A 266 -4.45 17.13 7.36
C ASP A 266 -3.41 18.15 6.84
N MET A 267 -2.94 19.05 7.70
CA MET A 267 -1.88 20.00 7.32
C MET A 267 -0.56 19.28 7.01
N LYS A 268 -0.19 18.31 7.86
CA LYS A 268 1.00 17.48 7.62
C LYS A 268 0.84 16.61 6.38
N GLN A 269 -0.34 16.02 6.15
CA GLN A 269 -0.61 15.25 4.93
C GLN A 269 -0.46 16.14 3.68
N GLN A 270 -1.00 17.35 3.71
CA GLN A 270 -0.90 18.29 2.59
C GLN A 270 0.54 18.68 2.29
N GLU A 271 1.37 18.91 3.32
CA GLU A 271 2.80 19.18 3.14
C GLU A 271 3.53 17.98 2.53
N GLN A 272 3.25 16.77 3.01
CA GLN A 272 3.83 15.53 2.46
C GLN A 272 3.46 15.31 1.00
N LEU A 273 2.19 15.51 0.64
CA LEU A 273 1.70 15.41 -0.74
C LEU A 273 2.42 16.41 -1.66
N ARG A 274 2.55 17.66 -1.22
CA ARG A 274 3.30 18.68 -1.97
C ARG A 274 4.75 18.27 -2.15
N GLU A 275 5.41 17.81 -1.09
CA GLU A 275 6.80 17.36 -1.20
C GLU A 275 6.95 16.15 -2.14
N ALA A 276 6.02 15.20 -2.09
CA ALA A 276 5.98 14.04 -2.99
C ALA A 276 5.87 14.49 -4.46
N GLN A 277 4.96 15.42 -4.74
CA GLN A 277 4.74 15.99 -6.06
C GLN A 277 5.95 16.77 -6.56
N ASP A 278 6.52 17.65 -5.74
CA ASP A 278 7.59 18.56 -6.17
C ASP A 278 8.93 17.86 -6.38
N ARG A 279 9.22 16.81 -5.59
CA ARG A 279 10.55 16.19 -5.56
C ARG A 279 10.64 14.85 -6.24
N TYR A 280 9.56 14.08 -6.25
CA TYR A 280 9.62 12.65 -6.57
C TYR A 280 8.70 12.24 -7.72
N MET A 281 7.64 13.01 -8.02
CA MET A 281 6.73 12.72 -9.13
C MET A 281 7.41 12.96 -10.47
N ILE A 282 7.30 11.97 -11.37
CA ILE A 282 7.92 12.01 -12.71
C ILE A 282 6.91 11.97 -13.85
N TYR A 283 5.66 11.61 -13.56
CA TYR A 283 4.56 11.63 -14.52
C TYR A 283 3.24 11.85 -13.78
N ASN A 284 2.35 12.65 -14.37
CA ASN A 284 1.00 12.88 -13.87
C ASN A 284 0.02 13.04 -15.04
N TYR A 285 -0.97 12.14 -15.13
CA TYR A 285 -1.99 12.16 -16.16
C TYR A 285 -2.73 13.51 -16.27
N CYS A 286 -2.91 14.25 -15.17
CA CYS A 286 -3.55 15.56 -15.14
C CYS A 286 -2.79 16.67 -15.87
N THR A 287 -1.55 16.41 -16.26
CA THR A 287 -0.70 17.36 -17.00
C THR A 287 -0.25 16.82 -18.36
N ASP A 288 -0.69 15.61 -18.72
CA ASP A 288 -0.33 14.97 -19.99
C ASP A 288 -1.19 15.50 -21.15
N THR A 289 -0.71 16.58 -21.76
CA THR A 289 -1.32 17.20 -22.94
C THR A 289 -1.30 16.31 -24.19
N LYS A 290 -0.40 15.33 -24.27
CA LYS A 290 -0.35 14.40 -25.41
C LYS A 290 -1.48 13.39 -25.31
N ARG A 291 -1.74 12.89 -24.11
CA ARG A 291 -2.83 11.95 -23.84
C ARG A 291 -4.20 12.62 -23.84
N PHE A 292 -4.28 13.86 -23.36
CA PHE A 292 -5.52 14.62 -23.22
C PHE A 292 -5.51 15.93 -24.03
N PRO A 293 -5.42 15.88 -25.38
CA PRO A 293 -5.34 17.08 -26.21
C PRO A 293 -6.64 17.90 -26.21
N GLY A 294 -7.78 17.29 -25.83
CA GLY A 294 -9.10 17.93 -25.78
C GLY A 294 -9.47 18.53 -24.42
N GLY A 295 -8.56 18.52 -23.45
CA GLY A 295 -8.82 18.91 -22.06
C GLY A 295 -8.62 17.76 -21.09
N PHE A 296 -8.18 18.09 -19.87
CA PHE A 296 -7.87 17.10 -18.82
C PHE A 296 -9.14 16.50 -18.21
N PRO A 297 -9.04 15.29 -17.61
CA PRO A 297 -10.13 14.71 -16.82
C PRO A 297 -10.68 15.68 -15.77
N THR A 298 -11.99 15.63 -15.51
CA THR A 298 -12.71 16.58 -14.65
C THR A 298 -12.07 16.73 -13.27
N GLU A 299 -11.67 15.61 -12.66
CA GLU A 299 -11.03 15.55 -11.35
C GLU A 299 -9.72 16.35 -11.26
N CYS A 300 -9.03 16.58 -12.37
CA CYS A 300 -7.75 17.30 -12.38
C CYS A 300 -7.89 18.79 -12.07
N GLY A 301 -9.10 19.35 -12.23
CA GLY A 301 -9.40 20.74 -11.89
C GLY A 301 -10.13 20.91 -10.56
N LEU A 302 -10.35 19.83 -9.81
CA LEU A 302 -11.07 19.84 -8.53
C LEU A 302 -10.09 19.83 -7.35
N ALA A 303 -10.50 20.42 -6.23
CA ALA A 303 -9.70 20.59 -5.01
C ALA A 303 -10.08 19.57 -3.91
#